data_AF-A0A2X2BGN9-F1
#
_entry.id   AF-A0A2X2BGN9-F1
#
_cell.length_a   1.000
_cell.length_b   1.000
_cell.length_c   1.000
_cell.angle_alpha   90.00
_cell.angle_beta   90.00
_cell.angle_gamma   90.00
#
_symmetry.space_group_name_H-M   'P 1'
#
loop_
_entity.id
_entity.type
_entity.pdbx_description
1 polymer ?
#
loop_
_entity_poly.entity_id
_entity_poly.type
_entity_poly.pdbx_seq_one_letter_code
_entity_poly.pdbx_strand_id
1 'polypeptide(L)'
;MKPKIDKVTVLKPNSGALRGVRLQPLMDMDVDSMMQVLPRITMPTLTKQDVLSLAAGDLVNLSVQVVNFLLPKSVMPDSLAN
;
A
#
# COMPACT_ATOMS: atom_id res chain seq x y z
N MET A 1 15.94 14.52 -13.83
CA MET A 1 15.19 13.37 -14.36
C MET A 1 15.03 12.38 -13.21
N LYS A 2 13.80 12.04 -12.78
CA LYS A 2 13.61 11.00 -11.75
C LYS A 2 13.95 9.63 -12.36
N PRO A 3 14.64 8.73 -11.64
CA PRO A 3 14.85 7.37 -12.11
C PRO A 3 13.51 6.64 -12.27
N LYS A 4 13.41 5.79 -13.29
CA LYS A 4 12.27 4.92 -13.50
C LYS A 4 12.21 3.90 -12.35
N ILE A 5 11.04 3.77 -11.72
CA ILE A 5 10.82 2.80 -10.66
C ILE A 5 10.19 1.55 -11.28
N ASP A 6 11.02 0.54 -11.53
CA ASP A 6 10.56 -0.72 -12.14
C ASP A 6 10.08 -1.76 -11.10
N LYS A 7 10.47 -1.58 -9.83
CA LYS A 7 10.09 -2.49 -8.74
C LYS A 7 9.84 -1.70 -7.47
N VAL A 8 8.73 -2.02 -6.80
CA VAL A 8 8.34 -1.47 -5.51
C VAL A 8 8.10 -2.61 -4.54
N THR A 9 8.71 -2.55 -3.36
CA THR A 9 8.42 -3.45 -2.25
C THR A 9 7.52 -2.74 -1.24
N VAL A 10 6.39 -3.34 -0.89
CA VAL A 10 5.53 -2.88 0.21
C VAL A 10 5.98 -3.53 1.51
N LEU A 11 6.36 -2.71 2.48
CA LEU A 11 6.77 -3.11 3.81
C LEU A 11 5.53 -3.29 4.69
N LYS A 12 5.57 -4.26 5.61
CA LYS A 12 4.49 -4.47 6.58
C LYS A 12 4.31 -3.21 7.45
N PRO A 13 3.14 -2.54 7.43
CA PRO A 13 2.92 -1.33 8.21
C PRO A 13 2.92 -1.61 9.70
N ASN A 14 3.54 -0.72 10.48
CA ASN A 14 3.27 -0.59 11.91
C ASN A 14 2.15 0.45 12.16
N SER A 15 1.66 0.56 13.40
CA SER A 15 0.61 1.53 13.75
C SER A 15 0.99 2.98 13.43
N GLY A 16 2.26 3.35 13.60
CA GLY A 16 2.78 4.68 13.28
C GLY A 16 2.71 5.02 11.78
N ALA A 17 2.87 4.03 10.90
CA ALA A 17 2.75 4.22 9.46
C ALA A 17 1.32 4.59 9.04
N LEU A 18 0.31 4.17 9.80
CA LEU A 18 -1.11 4.42 9.54
C LEU A 18 -1.63 5.72 10.18
N ARG A 19 -0.78 6.46 10.91
CA ARG A 19 -1.20 7.67 11.63
C ARG A 19 -1.93 8.67 10.72
N GLY A 20 -3.03 9.24 11.21
CA GLY A 20 -3.83 10.23 10.50
C GLY A 20 -4.66 9.68 9.34
N VAL A 21 -4.71 8.35 9.15
CA VAL A 21 -5.54 7.68 8.15
C VAL A 21 -6.61 6.86 8.87
N ARG A 22 -7.85 6.93 8.40
CA ARG A 22 -8.93 6.08 8.91
C ARG A 22 -8.74 4.67 8.35
N LEU A 23 -8.86 3.66 9.21
CA LEU A 23 -8.64 2.26 8.80
C LEU A 23 -9.69 1.77 7.80
N GLN A 24 -10.96 2.15 7.96
CA GLN A 24 -12.03 1.69 7.07
C GLN A 24 -11.81 2.10 5.61
N PRO A 25 -11.56 3.38 5.26
CA PRO A 25 -11.18 3.76 3.90
C PRO A 25 -9.95 3.02 3.37
N LEU A 26 -8.96 2.74 4.23
CA LEU A 26 -7.78 1.98 3.82
C LEU A 26 -8.13 0.52 3.47
N MET A 27 -9.06 -0.11 4.21
CA MET A 27 -9.59 -1.44 3.89
C MET A 27 -10.40 -1.46 2.60
N ASP A 28 -11.14 -0.37 2.33
CA ASP A 28 -11.91 -0.18 1.11
C ASP A 28 -11.05 0.26 -0.09
N MET A 29 -9.72 0.25 0.08
CA MET A 29 -8.73 0.65 -0.93
C MET A 29 -8.93 2.07 -1.48
N ASP A 30 -9.40 2.99 -0.62
CA ASP A 30 -9.56 4.40 -0.95
C ASP A 30 -8.24 5.04 -1.41
N VAL A 31 -8.26 5.68 -2.57
CA VAL A 31 -7.07 6.21 -3.25
C VAL A 31 -6.36 7.26 -2.40
N ASP A 32 -7.11 8.20 -1.81
CA ASP A 32 -6.52 9.26 -0.98
C ASP A 32 -5.84 8.71 0.27
N SER A 33 -6.45 7.68 0.87
CA SER A 33 -5.89 6.96 2.01
C SER A 33 -4.61 6.20 1.61
N MET A 34 -4.61 5.51 0.47
CA MET A 34 -3.44 4.81 -0.06
C MET A 34 -2.30 5.79 -0.38
N MET A 35 -2.60 6.94 -0.97
CA MET A 35 -1.62 7.99 -1.25
C MET A 35 -0.96 8.56 0.01
N GLN A 36 -1.61 8.47 1.17
CA GLN A 36 -1.00 8.87 2.44
C GLN A 36 -0.11 7.78 3.04
N VAL A 37 -0.48 6.51 2.86
CA VAL A 37 0.19 5.37 3.48
C VAL A 37 1.36 4.86 2.65
N LEU A 38 1.19 4.66 1.34
CA LEU A 38 2.21 4.09 0.44
C LEU A 38 3.58 4.78 0.57
N PRO A 39 3.69 6.13 0.61
CA PRO A 39 4.99 6.79 0.80
C PRO A 39 5.75 6.40 2.07
N ARG A 40 5.04 5.90 3.08
CA ARG A 40 5.62 5.54 4.39
C ARG A 40 6.08 4.08 4.44
N ILE A 41 5.59 3.25 3.52
CA ILE A 41 5.77 1.79 3.57
C ILE A 41 6.24 1.20 2.25
N THR A 42 6.76 1.99 1.32
CA THR A 42 7.33 1.47 0.08
C THR A 42 8.84 1.68 0.02
N MET A 43 9.53 0.74 -0.63
CA MET A 43 10.94 0.87 -1.00
C MET A 43 11.12 0.57 -2.50
N PRO A 44 11.64 1.52 -3.31
CA PRO A 44 11.92 2.90 -2.94
C PRO A 44 10.65 3.66 -2.48
N THR A 45 10.85 4.72 -1.70
CA THR A 45 9.75 5.58 -1.25
C THR A 45 9.03 6.15 -2.46
N LEU A 46 7.74 5.86 -2.59
CA LEU A 46 6.86 6.47 -3.58
C LEU A 46 6.39 7.80 -3.02
N THR A 47 6.71 8.92 -3.65
CA THR A 47 6.10 10.19 -3.27
C THR A 47 4.62 10.19 -3.66
N LYS A 48 3.81 11.11 -3.10
CA LYS A 48 2.40 11.26 -3.53
C LYS A 48 2.25 11.44 -5.03
N GLN A 49 3.17 12.19 -5.65
CA GLN A 49 3.18 12.40 -7.10
C GLN A 49 3.52 11.12 -7.87
N ASP A 50 4.41 10.27 -7.32
CA ASP A 50 4.71 8.98 -7.95
C ASP A 50 3.47 8.08 -7.92
N VAL A 51 2.73 8.06 -6.80
CA VAL A 51 1.46 7.31 -6.69
C VAL A 51 0.41 7.81 -7.68
N LEU A 52 0.25 9.14 -7.83
CA LEU A 52 -0.67 9.73 -8.82
C LEU A 52 -0.30 9.42 -10.28
N SER A 53 0.97 9.08 -10.53
CA SER A 53 1.48 8.77 -11.87
C SER A 53 1.46 7.27 -12.16
N LEU A 54 1.03 6.43 -11.21
CA LEU A 54 0.90 4.99 -11.41
C LEU A 54 -0.21 4.67 -12.40
N ALA A 55 -0.04 3.60 -13.17
CA ALA A 55 -1.16 2.99 -13.86
C ALA A 55 -2.16 2.45 -12.83
N ALA A 56 -3.45 2.44 -13.17
CA ALA A 56 -4.50 2.01 -12.25
C ALA A 56 -4.28 0.59 -11.70
N GLY A 57 -3.79 -0.32 -12.55
CA GLY A 57 -3.47 -1.70 -12.15
C GLY A 57 -2.35 -1.78 -11.10
N ASP A 58 -1.33 -0.93 -11.20
CA ASP A 58 -0.23 -0.90 -10.22
C ASP A 58 -0.71 -0.40 -8.86
N LEU A 59 -1.55 0.65 -8.86
CA LEU A 59 -2.16 1.14 -7.62
C LEU A 59 -3.03 0.07 -6.96
N VAL A 60 -3.85 -0.65 -7.74
CA VAL A 60 -4.65 -1.78 -7.23
C VAL A 60 -3.74 -2.86 -6.63
N ASN A 61 -2.67 -3.26 -7.33
CA ASN A 61 -1.74 -4.27 -6.84
C ASN A 61 -1.06 -3.89 -5.52
N LEU A 62 -0.63 -2.63 -5.39
CA LEU A 62 -0.07 -2.12 -4.15
C LEU A 62 -1.12 -2.07 -3.03
N SER A 63 -2.35 -1.65 -3.36
CA SER A 63 -3.47 -1.56 -2.41
C SER A 63 -3.86 -2.91 -1.83
N VAL A 64 -3.92 -3.95 -2.68
CA VAL A 64 -4.16 -5.34 -2.25
C VAL A 64 -3.09 -5.80 -1.27
N GLN A 65 -1.81 -5.54 -1.54
CA GLN A 65 -0.73 -5.89 -0.60
C GLN A 65 -0.88 -5.20 0.75
N VAL A 66 -1.24 -3.90 0.76
CA VAL A 66 -1.47 -3.15 1.99
C VAL A 66 -2.62 -3.76 2.80
N VAL A 67 -3.77 -4.00 2.17
CA VAL A 67 -4.95 -4.60 2.83
C VAL A 67 -4.63 -5.99 3.36
N ASN A 68 -3.90 -6.81 2.60
CA ASN A 68 -3.49 -8.14 3.04
C ASN A 68 -2.66 -8.09 4.33
N PHE A 69 -1.81 -7.08 4.54
CA PHE A 69 -1.08 -6.95 5.81
C PHE A 69 -1.98 -6.59 7.02
N LEU A 70 -3.14 -6.00 6.77
CA LEU A 70 -4.08 -5.54 7.81
C LEU A 70 -5.12 -6.60 8.16
N LEU A 71 -5.36 -7.58 7.29
CA LEU A 71 -6.28 -8.68 7.56
C LEU A 71 -5.75 -9.59 8.67
N PRO A 72 -6.62 -10.09 9.57
CA PRO A 72 -6.26 -11.14 10.52
C PRO A 72 -5.84 -12.40 9.75
N LYS A 73 -4.86 -13.15 10.29
CA LYS A 73 -4.39 -14.40 9.67
C LYS A 73 -5.50 -15.43 9.42
N SER A 74 -6.56 -15.41 10.22
CA SER A 74 -7.73 -16.29 10.07
C SER A 74 -8.61 -15.98 8.86
N VAL A 75 -8.42 -14.81 8.22
CA VAL A 75 -9.19 -14.33 7.07
C VAL A 75 -8.35 -14.39 5.78
N MET A 76 -7.04 -14.65 5.90
CA MET A 76 -6.18 -14.85 4.74
C MET A 76 -6.49 -16.21 4.12
N PRO A 77 -6.69 -16.32 2.80
CA PRO A 77 -6.78 -17.61 2.11
C PRO A 77 -5.52 -18.42 2.40
N ASP A 78 -5.66 -19.72 2.69
CA ASP A 78 -4.53 -20.62 3.02
C ASP A 78 -3.38 -20.57 2.00
N SER A 79 -3.65 -20.17 0.76
CA SER A 79 -2.67 -20.01 -0.32
C SER A 79 -1.67 -18.86 -0.14
N LEU A 80 -1.87 -17.95 0.83
CA LEU A 80 -1.01 -16.78 1.07
C LEU A 80 -0.35 -16.78 2.46
N ALA A 81 -0.59 -17.83 3.25
CA ALA A 81 -0.09 -17.97 4.60
C ALA A 81 1.26 -18.73 4.65
N ASN A 82 2.29 -18.29 3.92
CA ASN A 82 3.68 -18.75 4.10
C ASN A 82 4.67 -17.69 3.61
#